data_AF-X1CC15-F1
#
_entry.id   AF-X1CC15-F1
#
_cell.length_a   1.000
_cell.length_b   1.000
_cell.length_c   1.000
_cell.angle_alpha   90.00
_cell.angle_beta   90.00
_cell.angle_gamma   90.00
#
_symmetry.space_group_name_H-M   'P 1'
#
loop_
_entity.id
_entity.type
_entity.pdbx_description
1 polymer ?
#
loop_
_entity_poly.entity_id
_entity_poly.type
_entity_poly.pdbx_seq_one_letter_code
_entity_poly.pdbx_strand_id
1 'polypeptide(L)'
;GSCGITIDKVPLLACRTQISTVKSAKKPINLLEFKFGDHPDWDEEKEILIEPLPNMTVLKDLVVDMEPFWKFYKEVEPFFTKKYNDKAPESSQSPAQMKKIERLVYCILCGLCWACPVNAKNPKYLGPAQLAKADRFIDDSRIY
;
A
#
# COMPACT_ATOMS: atom_id res chain seq x y z
N GLY A 1 -4.08 6.88 -2.47
CA GLY A 1 -4.64 6.26 -3.69
C GLY A 1 -5.89 5.52 -3.29
N SER A 2 -7.07 6.13 -3.47
CA SER A 2 -8.32 5.73 -2.80
C SER A 2 -9.03 4.52 -3.40
N CYS A 3 -8.77 4.18 -4.67
CA CYS A 3 -9.46 3.14 -5.41
C CYS A 3 -8.71 1.80 -5.43
N GLY A 4 -7.98 1.49 -4.36
CA GLY A 4 -7.33 0.18 -4.22
C GLY A 4 -8.37 -0.90 -4.03
N ILE A 5 -8.33 -1.92 -4.88
CA ILE A 5 -9.24 -3.07 -4.90
C ILE A 5 -8.47 -4.30 -5.39
N THR A 6 -9.14 -5.44 -5.42
CA THR A 6 -8.65 -6.65 -6.06
C THR A 6 -9.38 -6.84 -7.39
N ILE A 7 -8.62 -7.04 -8.47
CA ILE A 7 -9.15 -7.37 -9.80
C ILE A 7 -8.52 -8.70 -10.21
N ASP A 8 -9.35 -9.72 -10.46
CA ASP A 8 -8.93 -11.09 -10.74
C ASP A 8 -7.90 -11.61 -9.73
N LYS A 9 -8.18 -11.43 -8.44
CA LYS A 9 -7.30 -11.80 -7.32
C LYS A 9 -5.98 -11.03 -7.22
N VAL A 10 -5.77 -9.99 -8.04
CA VAL A 10 -4.58 -9.14 -8.00
C VAL A 10 -4.91 -7.76 -7.40
N PRO A 11 -4.20 -7.32 -6.34
CA PRO A 11 -4.38 -5.98 -5.79
C PRO A 11 -3.93 -4.89 -6.77
N LEU A 12 -4.86 -4.05 -7.22
CA LEU A 12 -4.64 -3.01 -8.25
C LEU A 12 -5.39 -1.72 -7.93
N LEU A 13 -5.00 -0.62 -8.58
CA LEU A 13 -5.74 0.65 -8.53
C LEU A 13 -6.81 0.66 -9.63
N ALA A 14 -8.09 0.64 -9.25
CA ALA A 14 -9.20 0.59 -10.22
C ALA A 14 -9.10 1.69 -11.29
N CYS A 15 -8.80 2.93 -10.88
CA CYS A 15 -8.76 4.08 -11.79
C CYS A 15 -7.61 4.03 -12.82
N ARG A 16 -6.62 3.14 -12.63
CA ARG A 16 -5.49 2.95 -13.54
C ARG A 16 -5.51 1.62 -14.28
N THR A 17 -6.48 0.76 -13.99
CA THR A 17 -6.60 -0.55 -14.62
C THR A 17 -7.51 -0.46 -15.83
N GLN A 18 -6.94 -0.63 -17.02
CA GLN A 18 -7.70 -0.65 -18.27
C GLN A 18 -8.32 -2.04 -18.49
N ILE A 19 -9.60 -2.07 -18.88
CA ILE A 19 -10.33 -3.32 -19.17
C ILE A 19 -9.65 -4.14 -20.27
N SER A 20 -9.13 -3.47 -21.30
CA SER A 20 -8.38 -4.12 -22.39
C SER A 20 -7.13 -4.85 -21.88
N THR A 21 -6.43 -4.28 -20.89
CA THR A 21 -5.25 -4.89 -20.27
C THR A 21 -5.66 -6.09 -19.42
N VAL A 22 -6.74 -6.02 -18.65
CA VAL A 22 -7.21 -7.15 -17.84
C VAL A 22 -7.56 -8.34 -18.73
N LYS A 23 -8.32 -8.11 -19.82
CA LYS A 23 -8.73 -9.18 -20.77
C LYS A 23 -7.58 -9.82 -21.55
N SER A 24 -6.47 -9.12 -21.73
CA SER A 24 -5.32 -9.60 -22.51
C SER A 24 -4.17 -10.08 -21.65
N ALA A 25 -4.14 -9.70 -20.37
CA ALA A 25 -3.15 -10.16 -19.43
C ALA A 25 -3.36 -11.66 -19.17
N LYS A 26 -2.45 -12.50 -19.67
CA LYS A 26 -2.36 -13.88 -19.20
C LYS A 26 -2.06 -13.82 -17.70
N LYS A 27 -2.94 -14.35 -16.86
CA LYS A 27 -2.67 -14.52 -15.42
C LYS A 27 -1.32 -15.20 -15.30
N PRO A 28 -0.34 -14.63 -14.57
CA PRO A 28 0.95 -15.28 -14.42
C PRO A 28 0.71 -16.64 -13.75
N ILE A 29 0.99 -17.71 -14.50
CA ILE A 29 0.54 -19.10 -14.30
C ILE A 29 0.97 -19.70 -12.93
N ASN A 30 1.76 -18.99 -12.12
CA ASN A 30 2.37 -19.51 -10.89
C ASN A 30 2.29 -18.57 -9.67
N LEU A 31 1.44 -17.54 -9.66
CA LEU A 31 1.18 -16.82 -8.40
C LEU A 31 0.14 -17.60 -7.60
N LEU A 32 0.43 -17.83 -6.31
CA LEU A 32 -0.57 -18.33 -5.38
C LEU A 32 -1.75 -17.37 -5.40
N GLU A 33 -2.90 -17.86 -5.87
CA GLU A 33 -4.13 -17.08 -5.85
C GLU A 33 -4.44 -16.65 -4.43
N PHE A 34 -4.71 -15.37 -4.27
CA PHE A 34 -5.22 -14.86 -3.01
C PHE A 34 -6.70 -15.26 -2.92
N LYS A 35 -6.98 -16.45 -2.36
CA LYS A 35 -8.36 -16.92 -2.16
C LYS A 35 -8.99 -16.16 -1.01
N PHE A 36 -9.98 -15.32 -1.32
CA PHE A 36 -10.66 -14.48 -0.35
C PHE A 36 -12.06 -15.04 -0.03
N GLY A 37 -12.10 -16.13 0.74
CA GLY A 37 -13.34 -16.86 0.99
C GLY A 37 -13.78 -17.71 -0.21
N ASP A 38 -15.01 -18.21 -0.15
CA ASP A 38 -15.64 -19.00 -1.21
C ASP A 38 -16.41 -18.06 -2.15
N HIS A 39 -15.97 -17.94 -3.40
CA HIS A 39 -16.76 -17.25 -4.42
C HIS A 39 -17.55 -18.29 -5.22
N PRO A 40 -18.88 -18.12 -5.31
CA PRO A 40 -19.66 -18.96 -6.20
C PRO A 40 -19.32 -18.57 -7.65
N ASP A 41 -18.67 -19.47 -8.36
CA ASP A 41 -18.67 -19.60 -9.82
C ASP A 41 -18.49 -18.30 -10.63
N TRP A 42 -17.26 -17.76 -10.71
CA TRP A 42 -16.93 -16.74 -11.73
C TRP A 42 -16.13 -17.37 -12.88
N ASP A 43 -16.46 -17.01 -14.11
CA ASP A 43 -15.78 -17.51 -15.31
C ASP A 43 -14.55 -16.64 -15.62
N GLU A 44 -13.37 -17.09 -15.22
CA GLU A 44 -12.10 -16.37 -15.40
C GLU A 44 -11.79 -15.98 -16.86
N GLU A 45 -12.36 -16.67 -17.84
CA GLU A 45 -12.12 -16.40 -19.26
C GLU A 45 -13.10 -15.36 -19.83
N LYS A 46 -14.27 -15.18 -19.21
CA LYS A 46 -15.34 -14.31 -19.72
C LYS A 46 -15.64 -13.11 -18.82
N GLU A 47 -15.36 -13.22 -17.54
CA GLU A 47 -15.75 -12.27 -16.51
C GLU A 47 -14.51 -11.67 -15.84
N ILE A 48 -14.68 -10.46 -15.29
CA ILE A 48 -13.65 -9.80 -14.48
C ILE A 48 -14.16 -9.79 -13.05
N LEU A 49 -13.45 -10.45 -12.15
CA LEU A 49 -13.78 -10.48 -10.74
C LEU A 49 -13.27 -9.20 -10.07
N ILE A 50 -14.17 -8.48 -9.40
CA ILE A 50 -13.83 -7.27 -8.64
C ILE A 50 -14.21 -7.48 -7.17
N GLU A 51 -13.25 -7.22 -6.30
CA GLU A 51 -13.38 -7.47 -4.86
C GLU A 51 -12.72 -6.38 -4.03
N PRO A 52 -13.12 -6.22 -2.75
CA PRO A 52 -12.43 -5.31 -1.83
C PRO A 52 -10.96 -5.70 -1.63
N LEU A 53 -10.19 -4.80 -0.99
CA LEU A 53 -8.82 -5.12 -0.60
C LEU A 53 -8.81 -6.22 0.48
N PRO A 54 -7.91 -7.21 0.36
CA PRO A 54 -7.81 -8.28 1.34
C PRO A 54 -7.19 -7.79 2.65
N ASN A 55 -7.37 -8.59 3.71
CA ASN A 55 -6.86 -8.36 5.07
C ASN A 55 -7.40 -7.08 5.74
N MET A 56 -8.48 -6.52 5.21
CA MET A 56 -9.22 -5.40 5.79
C MET A 56 -10.67 -5.80 5.99
N THR A 57 -11.29 -5.25 7.03
CA THR A 57 -12.72 -5.47 7.29
C THR A 57 -13.52 -4.78 6.20
N VAL A 58 -14.42 -5.51 5.54
CA VAL A 58 -15.33 -4.93 4.54
C VAL A 58 -16.44 -4.17 5.25
N LEU A 59 -16.61 -2.89 4.92
CA LEU A 59 -17.71 -2.06 5.43
C LEU A 59 -18.95 -2.24 4.56
N LYS A 60 -18.79 -2.11 3.24
CA LYS A 60 -19.85 -2.29 2.25
C LYS A 60 -19.25 -2.43 0.84
N ASP A 61 -19.68 -3.43 0.09
CA ASP A 61 -19.26 -3.68 -1.29
C ASP A 61 -17.71 -3.71 -1.40
N LEU A 62 -17.11 -2.72 -2.07
CA LEU A 62 -15.66 -2.59 -2.24
C LEU A 62 -14.99 -1.67 -1.20
N VAL A 63 -15.78 -1.07 -0.31
CA VAL A 63 -15.30 -0.15 0.73
C VAL A 63 -14.84 -0.95 1.94
N VAL A 64 -13.60 -0.71 2.35
CA VAL A 64 -12.95 -1.37 3.47
C VAL A 64 -12.63 -0.39 4.60
N ASP A 65 -12.51 -0.92 5.81
CA ASP A 65 -12.05 -0.17 6.98
C ASP A 65 -10.52 -0.03 6.97
N MET A 66 -10.05 1.20 6.85
CA MET A 66 -8.64 1.55 6.83
C MET A 66 -8.11 1.95 8.22
N GLU A 67 -8.94 1.99 9.27
CA GLU A 67 -8.49 2.40 10.61
C GLU A 67 -7.27 1.59 11.12
N PRO A 68 -7.19 0.25 10.95
CA PRO A 68 -5.98 -0.49 11.33
C PRO A 68 -4.71 -0.03 10.58
N PHE A 69 -4.83 0.24 9.28
CA PHE A 69 -3.73 0.77 8.46
C PHE A 69 -3.24 2.12 9.01
N TRP A 70 -4.18 3.02 9.31
CA TRP A 70 -3.87 4.36 9.82
C TRP A 70 -3.32 4.35 11.24
N LYS A 71 -3.78 3.42 12.08
CA LYS A 71 -3.24 3.22 13.43
C LYS A 71 -1.74 2.91 13.35
N PHE A 72 -1.34 1.89 12.61
CA PHE A 72 0.09 1.56 12.47
C PHE A 72 0.89 2.65 11.76
N TYR A 73 0.27 3.38 10.82
CA TYR A 73 0.91 4.52 10.19
C TYR A 73 1.22 5.65 11.19
N LYS A 74 0.37 5.86 12.21
CA LYS A 74 0.64 6.82 13.29
C LYS A 74 1.69 6.30 14.27
N GLU A 75 1.71 4.99 14.55
CA GLU A 75 2.68 4.35 15.46
C GLU A 75 4.13 4.48 15.00
N VAL A 76 4.38 4.62 13.68
CA VAL A 76 5.73 4.84 13.14
C VAL A 76 6.18 6.31 13.15
N GLU A 77 5.42 7.19 13.80
CA GLU A 77 5.73 8.63 13.93
C GLU A 77 6.20 9.28 12.62
N PRO A 78 5.35 9.36 11.58
CA PRO A 78 5.75 9.68 10.21
C PRO A 78 5.93 11.20 10.02
N PHE A 79 6.70 11.83 10.88
CA PHE A 79 6.98 13.26 10.92
C PHE A 79 8.41 13.52 11.44
N PHE A 80 8.93 14.72 11.21
CA PHE A 80 10.23 15.11 11.75
C PHE A 80 10.15 15.35 13.26
N THR A 81 11.06 14.76 14.01
CA THR A 81 11.14 14.88 15.48
C THR A 81 12.15 15.94 15.94
N LYS A 82 12.93 16.51 15.02
CA LYS A 82 13.91 17.55 15.30
C LYS A 82 13.24 18.80 15.88
N LYS A 83 13.79 19.32 16.99
CA LYS A 83 13.34 20.60 17.57
C LYS A 83 13.64 21.74 16.60
N TYR A 84 12.69 22.66 16.49
CA TYR A 84 12.86 23.90 15.73
C TYR A 84 14.12 24.64 16.18
N ASN A 85 14.92 25.10 15.23
CA ASN A 85 16.01 26.03 15.47
C ASN A 85 15.74 27.33 14.69
N ASP A 86 16.04 28.47 15.30
CA ASP A 86 15.77 29.81 14.74
C ASP A 86 16.77 30.21 13.63
N LYS A 87 17.52 29.24 13.08
CA LYS A 87 18.53 29.48 12.05
C LYS A 87 17.87 29.34 10.68
N ALA A 88 17.38 30.45 10.15
CA ALA A 88 16.82 30.57 8.79
C ALA A 88 17.87 30.24 7.70
N PRO A 89 17.46 29.78 6.49
CA PRO A 89 16.06 29.70 6.02
C PRO A 89 15.48 28.27 5.93
N GLU A 90 16.28 27.22 5.73
CA GLU A 90 15.81 25.83 5.53
C GLU A 90 16.82 24.78 6.02
N SER A 91 16.35 23.54 6.25
CA SER A 91 17.24 22.42 6.57
C SER A 91 17.97 21.94 5.31
N SER A 92 19.30 22.03 5.30
CA SER A 92 20.12 21.60 4.17
C SER A 92 20.07 20.09 3.94
N GLN A 93 19.95 19.70 2.68
CA GLN A 93 20.03 18.31 2.22
C GLN A 93 20.67 18.27 0.83
N SER A 94 21.69 17.43 0.64
CA SER A 94 22.33 17.25 -0.66
C SER A 94 21.47 16.41 -1.61
N PRO A 95 21.62 16.57 -2.94
CA PRO A 95 20.93 15.71 -3.91
C PRO A 95 21.22 14.21 -3.70
N ALA A 96 22.44 13.86 -3.29
CA ALA A 96 22.81 12.47 -3.00
C ALA A 96 22.08 11.91 -1.77
N GLN A 97 21.85 12.72 -0.74
CA GLN A 97 21.04 12.33 0.43
C GLN A 97 19.56 12.18 0.05
N MET A 98 19.00 13.14 -0.69
CA MET A 98 17.61 13.05 -1.15
C MET A 98 17.37 11.80 -2.01
N LYS A 99 18.30 11.48 -2.92
CA LYS A 99 18.22 10.30 -3.80
C LYS A 99 18.12 8.98 -3.02
N LYS A 100 18.69 8.88 -1.81
CA LYS A 100 18.58 7.66 -0.98
C LYS A 100 17.14 7.39 -0.54
N ILE A 101 16.42 8.44 -0.13
CA ILE A 101 15.05 8.31 0.40
C ILE A 101 13.98 8.53 -0.67
N GLU A 102 14.35 9.00 -1.87
CA GLU A 102 13.45 9.41 -2.94
C GLU A 102 12.35 8.39 -3.23
N ARG A 103 12.72 7.11 -3.39
CA ARG A 103 11.75 6.04 -3.66
C ARG A 103 10.69 5.89 -2.57
N LEU A 104 11.07 6.13 -1.32
CA LEU A 104 10.20 5.98 -0.15
C LEU A 104 9.23 7.17 0.00
N VAL A 105 9.54 8.31 -0.61
CA VAL A 105 8.66 9.50 -0.62
C VAL A 105 7.45 9.30 -1.54
N TYR A 106 7.58 8.48 -2.59
CA TYR A 106 6.54 8.29 -3.61
C TYR A 106 5.33 7.45 -3.17
N CYS A 107 5.32 6.93 -1.94
CA CYS A 107 4.18 6.16 -1.45
C CYS A 107 2.92 7.05 -1.36
N ILE A 108 1.90 6.69 -2.15
CA ILE A 108 0.61 7.39 -2.18
C ILE A 108 -0.41 6.86 -1.17
N LEU A 109 0.02 5.98 -0.25
CA LEU A 109 -0.79 5.37 0.80
C LEU A 109 -2.09 4.74 0.24
N CYS A 110 -1.95 3.88 -0.77
CA CYS A 110 -3.10 3.26 -1.45
C CYS A 110 -3.61 1.97 -0.80
N GLY A 111 -2.91 1.44 0.21
CA GLY A 111 -3.33 0.21 0.88
C GLY A 111 -3.04 -1.09 0.11
N LEU A 112 -2.65 -1.07 -1.17
CA LEU A 112 -2.43 -2.31 -1.95
C LEU A 112 -1.44 -3.29 -1.30
N CYS A 113 -0.37 -2.77 -0.70
CA CYS A 113 0.63 -3.60 -0.03
C CYS A 113 0.12 -4.28 1.26
N TRP A 114 -1.05 -3.88 1.78
CA TRP A 114 -1.74 -4.54 2.88
C TRP A 114 -2.25 -5.94 2.51
N ALA A 115 -2.31 -6.23 1.20
CA ALA A 115 -2.57 -7.57 0.70
C ALA A 115 -1.47 -8.59 1.01
N CYS A 116 -0.37 -8.17 1.64
CA CYS A 116 0.69 -9.08 2.08
C CYS A 116 0.10 -10.24 2.93
N PRO A 117 0.43 -11.51 2.63
CA PRO A 117 -0.04 -12.65 3.43
C PRO A 117 0.36 -12.59 4.91
N VAL A 118 1.40 -11.83 5.25
CA VAL A 118 1.83 -11.64 6.64
C VAL A 118 0.81 -10.80 7.42
N ASN A 119 0.17 -9.80 6.79
CA ASN A 119 -0.92 -9.04 7.40
C ASN A 119 -2.13 -9.92 7.73
N ALA A 120 -2.36 -11.00 6.96
CA ALA A 120 -3.43 -11.96 7.23
C ALA A 120 -3.16 -12.83 8.48
N LYS A 121 -1.88 -13.13 8.75
CA LYS A 121 -1.47 -14.09 9.81
C LYS A 121 -1.02 -13.42 11.10
N ASN A 122 -0.39 -12.25 11.00
CA ASN A 122 0.21 -11.56 12.14
C ASN A 122 -0.45 -10.19 12.33
N PRO A 123 -1.37 -10.04 13.30
CA PRO A 123 -2.05 -8.78 13.55
C PRO A 123 -1.12 -7.70 14.14
N LYS A 124 0.11 -8.04 14.55
CA LYS A 124 1.13 -7.08 15.03
C LYS A 124 2.09 -6.63 13.94
N TYR A 125 1.97 -7.15 12.72
CA TYR A 125 2.81 -6.73 11.62
C TYR A 125 2.36 -5.34 11.12
N LEU A 126 3.26 -4.35 11.20
CA LEU A 126 2.96 -2.95 10.85
C LEU A 126 2.49 -2.78 9.41
N GLY A 127 2.98 -3.62 8.49
CA GLY A 127 2.69 -3.56 7.06
C GLY A 127 3.81 -2.89 6.23
N PRO A 128 3.89 -3.18 4.93
CA PRO A 128 4.99 -2.68 4.09
C PRO A 128 5.02 -1.15 3.95
N ALA A 129 3.86 -0.49 3.87
CA ALA A 129 3.79 0.97 3.73
C ALA A 129 4.31 1.69 4.97
N GLN A 130 3.99 1.18 6.16
CA GLN A 130 4.40 1.73 7.45
C GLN A 130 5.90 1.56 7.64
N LEU A 131 6.45 0.38 7.30
CA LEU A 131 7.89 0.13 7.34
C LEU A 131 8.65 1.03 6.35
N ALA A 132 8.16 1.16 5.11
CA ALA A 132 8.75 2.08 4.13
C ALA A 132 8.68 3.54 4.58
N LYS A 133 7.63 3.92 5.31
CA LYS A 133 7.49 5.28 5.85
C LYS A 133 8.43 5.53 7.03
N ALA A 134 8.60 4.55 7.93
CA ALA A 134 9.57 4.62 9.01
C ALA A 134 11.00 4.79 8.43
N ASP A 135 11.36 3.93 7.48
CA ASP A 135 12.64 3.97 6.77
C ASP A 135 12.91 5.34 6.11
N ARG A 136 11.87 5.91 5.47
CA ARG A 136 11.95 7.26 4.88
C ARG A 136 12.40 8.32 5.87
N PHE A 137 11.98 8.23 7.14
CA PHE A 137 12.33 9.22 8.16
C PHE A 137 13.65 8.88 8.85
N ILE A 138 13.92 7.60 9.14
CA ILE A 138 15.17 7.13 9.73
C ILE A 138 16.37 7.53 8.87
N ASP A 139 16.25 7.36 7.55
CA ASP A 139 17.32 7.66 6.59
C ASP A 139 17.33 9.11 6.10
N ASP A 140 16.39 9.96 6.54
CA ASP A 140 16.38 11.37 6.15
C ASP A 140 17.46 12.14 6.91
N SER A 141 18.44 12.70 6.18
CA SER A 141 19.53 13.47 6.77
C SER A 141 19.09 14.68 7.60
N ARG A 142 17.83 15.11 7.48
CA ARG A 142 17.26 16.26 8.21
C ARG A 142 16.65 15.87 9.56
N ILE A 143 16.57 14.58 9.91
CA ILE A 143 15.99 14.14 11.18
C ILE A 143 16.88 14.45 12.39
N TYR A 144 18.20 14.58 12.17
CA TYR A 144 19.20 14.98 13.17
C TYR A 144 19.55 16.47 13.07
#